data_AF-A0A356AVR2-F1
#
_entry.id   AF-A0A356AVR2-F1
#
_cell.length_a   1.000
_cell.length_b   1.000
_cell.length_c   1.000
_cell.angle_alpha   90.00
_cell.angle_beta   90.00
_cell.angle_gamma   90.00
#
_symmetry.space_group_name_H-M   'P 1'
#
loop_
_entity.id
_entity.type
_entity.pdbx_description
1 polymer ?
#
loop_
_entity_poly.entity_id
_entity_poly.type
_entity_poly.pdbx_seq_one_letter_code
_entity_poly.pdbx_strand_id
1 'polypeptide(L)' 'PYGLTFLQKLTQHRIYHACYLLQNKTYTVTKISEMIGYNNSNYFFKKFKEITGITPTEYRNRLE' A
#
# COMPACT_ATOMS: atom_id res chain seq x y z
N PRO A 1 15.14 14.34 -18.41
CA PRO A 1 14.90 13.43 -17.26
C PRO A 1 14.01 14.11 -16.21
N TYR A 2 12.70 14.10 -16.43
CA TYR A 2 11.75 14.68 -15.48
C TYR A 2 11.68 13.75 -14.26
N GLY A 3 11.98 14.28 -13.08
CA GLY A 3 11.94 13.54 -11.82
C GLY A 3 10.55 13.04 -11.45
N LEU A 4 10.44 12.40 -10.29
CA LEU A 4 9.16 11.86 -9.79
C LEU A 4 8.10 12.96 -9.71
N THR A 5 6.95 12.71 -10.33
CA THR A 5 5.80 13.62 -10.26
C THR A 5 5.23 13.64 -8.84
N PHE A 6 4.50 14.70 -8.50
CA PHE A 6 3.82 14.81 -7.20
C PHE A 6 2.93 13.57 -6.93
N LEU A 7 2.21 13.10 -7.94
CA LEU A 7 1.35 11.91 -7.83
C LEU A 7 2.14 10.63 -7.52
N GLN A 8 3.34 10.48 -8.11
CA GLN A 8 4.20 9.34 -7.80
C GLN A 8 4.71 9.39 -6.36
N LYS A 9 5.15 10.57 -5.89
CA LYS A 9 5.57 10.76 -4.49
C LYS A 9 4.43 10.48 -3.51
N LEU A 10 3.22 10.97 -3.81
CA LEU A 10 2.03 10.69 -3.00
C LEU A 10 1.71 9.19 -2.96
N THR A 11 1.81 8.52 -4.11
CA THR A 11 1.60 7.07 -4.18
C THR A 11 2.60 6.32 -3.32
N GLN A 12 3.90 6.65 -3.41
CA GLN A 12 4.93 6.04 -2.57
C GLN A 12 4.67 6.26 -1.08
N HIS A 13 4.31 7.49 -0.69
CA HIS A 13 3.98 7.80 0.71
C HIS A 13 2.80 6.97 1.22
N ARG A 14 1.73 6.83 0.42
CA ARG A 14 0.56 6.00 0.76
C ARG A 14 0.94 4.52 0.94
N ILE A 15 1.77 3.99 0.04
CA ILE A 15 2.23 2.59 0.14
C ILE A 15 3.11 2.38 1.38
N TYR A 16 4.02 3.30 1.68
CA TYR A 16 4.83 3.23 2.90
C TYR A 16 3.95 3.22 4.16
N HIS A 17 2.95 4.09 4.22
CA HIS A 17 1.97 4.10 5.32
C HIS A 17 1.18 2.79 5.39
N ALA A 18 0.83 2.20 4.25
CA ALA A 18 0.18 0.89 4.20
C ALA A 18 1.06 -0.22 4.81
N CYS A 19 2.36 -0.24 4.48
CA CYS A 19 3.32 -1.18 5.07
C CYS A 19 3.38 -1.06 6.60
N TYR A 20 3.43 0.17 7.12
CA TYR A 20 3.40 0.43 8.56
C TYR A 20 2.12 -0.12 9.21
N LEU A 21 0.95 0.14 8.62
CA LEU A 21 -0.33 -0.36 9.14
C LEU A 21 -0.45 -1.90 9.05
N LEU A 22 0.20 -2.53 8.08
CA LEU A 22 0.21 -3.99 7.92
C LEU A 22 0.99 -4.70 9.03
N GLN A 23 1.99 -4.04 9.64
CA GLN A 23 2.80 -4.60 10.74
C GLN A 23 1.98 -4.86 12.01
N ASN A 24 1.07 -3.94 12.34
CA ASN A 24 0.33 -4.01 13.61
C ASN A 24 -0.86 -4.99 13.58
N LYS A 25 -1.20 -5.56 12.41
CA LYS A 25 -2.34 -6.50 12.15
C LYS A 25 -3.72 -6.06 12.68
N THR A 26 -3.86 -4.83 13.18
CA THR A 26 -5.08 -4.29 13.78
C THR A 26 -6.22 -4.15 12.77
N TYR A 27 -5.88 -3.84 11.53
CA TYR A 27 -6.85 -3.53 10.47
C TYR A 27 -6.82 -4.58 9.37
N THR A 28 -7.96 -4.84 8.74
CA THR A 28 -8.02 -5.67 7.53
C THR A 28 -7.33 -4.94 6.37
N VAL A 29 -6.87 -5.68 5.36
CA VAL A 29 -6.21 -5.09 4.19
C VAL A 29 -7.14 -4.10 3.46
N THR A 30 -8.44 -4.41 3.39
CA THR A 30 -9.48 -3.52 2.87
C THR A 30 -9.54 -2.23 3.68
N LYS A 31 -9.58 -2.30 5.01
CA LYS A 31 -9.65 -1.12 5.87
C LYS A 31 -8.40 -0.23 5.72
N ILE A 32 -7.23 -0.83 5.60
CA ILE A 32 -5.97 -0.12 5.33
C ILE A 32 -6.06 0.64 4.00
N SER A 33 -6.63 0.03 2.95
CA SER A 33 -6.78 0.68 1.65
C SER A 33 -7.63 1.95 1.73
N GLU A 34 -8.71 1.93 2.52
CA GLU A 34 -9.55 3.10 2.78
C GLU A 34 -8.79 4.18 3.58
N MET A 35 -8.08 3.78 4.63
CA MET A 35 -7.33 4.70 5.52
C MET A 35 -6.22 5.48 4.80
N ILE A 36 -5.62 4.88 3.77
CA ILE A 36 -4.57 5.55 2.96
C ILE A 36 -5.15 6.25 1.72
N GLY A 37 -6.48 6.37 1.62
CA GLY A 37 -7.17 7.17 0.60
C GLY A 37 -7.34 6.48 -0.76
N TYR A 38 -7.50 5.15 -0.79
CA TYR A 38 -7.98 4.44 -1.97
C TYR A 38 -9.44 4.03 -1.79
N ASN A 39 -10.31 4.53 -2.67
CA ASN A 39 -11.71 4.09 -2.74
C ASN A 39 -11.87 2.73 -3.41
N ASN A 40 -10.88 2.29 -4.18
CA ASN A 40 -10.89 1.01 -4.86
C ASN A 40 -9.74 0.14 -4.36
N SER A 41 -10.07 -0.87 -3.56
CA SER A 41 -9.08 -1.79 -3.02
C SER A 41 -8.32 -2.50 -4.13
N ASN A 42 -8.94 -2.96 -5.22
CA ASN A 42 -8.22 -3.62 -6.33
C ASN A 42 -7.12 -2.75 -6.93
N TYR A 43 -7.36 -1.44 -7.05
CA TYR A 43 -6.34 -0.50 -7.51
C TYR A 43 -5.19 -0.38 -6.50
N PHE A 44 -5.49 -0.31 -5.21
CA PHE A 44 -4.49 -0.37 -4.15
C PHE A 44 -3.67 -1.66 -4.21
N PHE A 45 -4.31 -2.83 -4.30
CA PHE A 45 -3.61 -4.12 -4.38
C PHE A 45 -2.64 -4.15 -5.57
N LYS A 46 -3.08 -3.69 -6.74
CA LYS A 46 -2.23 -3.59 -7.94
C LYS A 46 -1.03 -2.66 -7.71
N LYS A 47 -1.26 -1.45 -7.16
CA LYS A 47 -0.18 -0.48 -6.91
C LYS A 47 0.77 -0.89 -5.81
N PHE A 48 0.26 -1.50 -4.74
CA PHE A 48 1.08 -2.06 -3.68
C PHE A 48 2.00 -3.15 -4.24
N LYS A 49 1.48 -4.08 -5.05
CA LYS A 49 2.28 -5.12 -5.70
C LYS A 49 3.30 -4.55 -6.70
N GLU A 50 2.92 -3.55 -7.49
CA GLU A 50 3.83 -2.88 -8.43
C GLU A 50 5.03 -2.24 -7.70
N ILE A 51 4.81 -1.68 -6.52
CA ILE A 51 5.85 -0.96 -5.75
C ILE A 51 6.67 -1.88 -4.83
N THR A 52 6.02 -2.88 -4.21
CA THR A 52 6.65 -3.75 -3.19
C THR A 52 7.04 -5.12 -3.72
N GLY A 53 6.57 -5.50 -4.91
CA GLY A 53 6.78 -6.81 -5.54
C GLY A 53 5.78 -7.89 -5.12
N ILE A 54 5.01 -7.69 -4.05
CA ILE A 54 4.08 -8.68 -3.51
C ILE A 54 2.74 -8.06 -3.12
N THR A 55 1.70 -8.87 -2.96
CA THR A 55 0.40 -8.38 -2.49
C THR A 55 0.47 -7.95 -1.02
N PRO A 56 -0.40 -7.02 -0.57
CA PRO A 56 -0.45 -6.61 0.83
C PRO A 56 -0.78 -7.77 1.79
N THR A 57 -1.52 -8.79 1.33
CA THR A 57 -1.78 -10.01 2.10
C THR A 57 -0.51 -10.85 2.24
N GLU A 58 0.23 -11.10 1.15
CA GLU A 58 1.52 -11.78 1.21
C GLU A 58 2.53 -11.02 2.09
N TYR A 59 2.55 -9.69 2.00
CA TYR A 59 3.39 -8.85 2.85
C TYR A 59 3.08 -9.04 4.33
N ARG A 60 1.79 -9.04 4.70
CA ARG A 60 1.34 -9.30 6.07
C ARG A 60 1.75 -10.68 6.56
N ASN A 61 1.62 -11.71 5.72
CA ASN A 61 1.96 -13.08 6.07
C ASN A 61 3.47 -13.32 6.21
N ARG A 62 4.32 -12.46 5.64
CA ARG A 62 5.79 -12.51 5.81
C ARG A 62 6.28 -11.86 7.11
N LEU A 63 5.40 -11.14 7.81
CA LEU A 63 5.69 -10.51 9.10
C LEU A 63 5.39 -11.45 10.28
N GLU A 64 5.04 -12.70 9.99
CA GLU A 64 4.79 -13.76 10.98
C GLU A 64 6.07 -14.52 11.32
#